data_AF-A0A1F4Z2M2-F1
#
_entry.id   AF-A0A1F4Z2M2-F1
#
_cell.length_a   1.000
_cell.length_b   1.000
_cell.length_c   1.000
_cell.angle_alpha   90.00
_cell.angle_beta   90.00
_cell.angle_gamma   90.00
#
_symmetry.space_group_name_H-M   'P 1'
#
loop_
_entity.id
_entity.type
_entity.pdbx_description
1 polymer ?
#
loop_
_entity_poly.entity_id
_entity_poly.type
_entity_poly.pdbx_seq_one_letter_code
_entity_poly.pdbx_strand_id
1 'polypeptide(L)'
;MEGLITVVIVLAVAGAIVYALFRPREKGEKRGWDLYYYIVIFISIALLFWAISDLGRVWLEQLWNTGTSYYYQASRSDIFLRRISLRLSTLLVALPIFAFHYTKATLKKDEELDYHSRKTYAMMVLILSSLVVLGCGTGLVYQGMNFALGVSEKPTQALAFFIPYTISGLMVWVMHYRIWQVAEHRVKPVI
;
A
#
# COMPACT_ATOMS: atom_id res chain seq x y z
N MET A 1 0.83 16.97 3.18
CA MET A 1 0.76 15.49 3.19
C MET A 1 0.38 14.92 1.82
N GLU A 2 -0.61 15.46 1.10
CA GLU A 2 -0.96 15.00 -0.26
C GLU A 2 0.26 14.98 -1.22
N GLY A 3 1.11 16.01 -1.18
CA GLY A 3 2.33 16.04 -2.01
C GLY A 3 3.35 14.94 -1.72
N LEU A 4 3.48 14.48 -0.47
CA LEU A 4 4.45 13.43 -0.10
C LEU A 4 3.98 12.06 -0.60
N ILE A 5 2.66 11.87 -0.65
CA ILE A 5 1.98 10.67 -1.14
C ILE A 5 2.07 10.58 -2.66
N THR A 6 1.80 11.70 -3.34
CA THR A 6 2.01 11.80 -4.79
C THR A 6 3.46 11.51 -5.13
N VAL A 7 4.42 12.03 -4.36
CA VAL A 7 5.85 11.76 -4.54
C VAL A 7 6.17 10.28 -4.36
N VAL A 8 5.64 9.59 -3.35
CA VAL A 8 5.88 8.15 -3.15
C VAL A 8 5.28 7.32 -4.29
N ILE A 9 4.08 7.64 -4.76
CA ILE A 9 3.46 6.96 -5.91
C ILE A 9 4.27 7.21 -7.18
N VAL A 10 4.69 8.46 -7.42
CA VAL A 10 5.53 8.81 -8.57
C VAL A 10 6.88 8.12 -8.51
N LEU A 11 7.52 8.03 -7.33
CA LEU A 11 8.79 7.34 -7.14
C LEU A 11 8.65 5.82 -7.26
N ALA A 12 7.53 5.24 -6.80
CA ALA A 12 7.25 3.82 -6.93
C ALA A 12 6.95 3.43 -8.39
N VAL A 13 6.18 4.25 -9.11
CA VAL A 13 5.92 4.08 -10.54
C VAL A 13 7.20 4.29 -11.33
N ALA A 14 7.97 5.34 -11.03
CA ALA A 14 9.27 5.59 -11.66
C ALA A 14 10.25 4.44 -11.37
N GLY A 15 10.30 3.92 -10.15
CA GLY A 15 11.11 2.78 -9.77
C GLY A 15 10.71 1.49 -10.48
N ALA A 16 9.42 1.24 -10.65
CA ALA A 16 8.90 0.11 -11.42
C ALA A 16 9.25 0.23 -12.91
N ILE A 17 9.16 1.44 -13.47
CA ILE A 17 9.54 1.73 -14.86
C ILE A 17 11.06 1.58 -15.06
N VAL A 18 11.87 2.14 -14.16
CA VAL A 18 13.33 2.02 -14.18
C VAL A 18 13.73 0.56 -14.09
N TYR A 19 13.16 -0.21 -13.17
CA TYR A 19 13.44 -1.65 -13.06
C TYR A 19 13.04 -2.40 -14.35
N ALA A 20 11.89 -2.09 -14.94
CA ALA A 20 11.45 -2.71 -16.20
C ALA A 20 12.37 -2.36 -17.38
N LEU A 21 12.96 -1.17 -17.40
CA LEU A 21 13.89 -0.71 -18.44
C LEU A 21 15.30 -1.28 -18.28
N PHE A 22 15.78 -1.45 -17.04
CA PHE A 22 17.17 -1.83 -16.75
C PHE A 22 17.36 -3.31 -16.38
N ARG A 23 16.32 -4.15 -16.41
CA ARG A 23 16.48 -5.60 -16.21
C ARG A 23 17.29 -6.19 -17.38
N PRO A 24 18.40 -6.89 -17.12
CA PRO A 24 19.17 -7.57 -18.17
C PRO A 24 18.26 -8.56 -18.92
N ARG A 25 18.17 -8.42 -20.24
CA ARG A 25 17.40 -9.33 -21.10
C ARG A 25 18.23 -10.58 -21.39
N GLU A 26 17.84 -11.73 -20.85
CA GLU A 26 18.39 -13.00 -21.28
C GLU A 26 17.72 -13.46 -22.59
N LYS A 27 18.53 -13.94 -23.53
CA LYS A 27 18.06 -14.41 -24.85
C LYS A 27 17.20 -15.69 -24.67
N GLY A 28 15.91 -15.61 -25.05
CA GLY A 28 15.01 -16.77 -25.13
C GLY A 28 13.78 -16.71 -24.22
N GLU A 29 13.63 -15.67 -23.41
CA GLU A 29 12.53 -15.54 -22.44
C GLU A 29 11.17 -15.19 -23.08
N LYS A 30 10.20 -16.13 -23.01
CA LYS A 30 8.75 -15.87 -23.26
C LYS A 30 8.09 -15.05 -22.13
N ARG A 31 8.81 -14.09 -21.53
CA ARG A 31 8.59 -13.66 -20.12
C ARG A 31 7.96 -12.27 -19.95
N GLY A 32 7.52 -11.62 -21.03
CA GLY A 32 6.92 -10.26 -20.99
C GLY A 32 5.53 -10.19 -20.32
N TRP A 33 4.76 -11.28 -20.32
CA TRP A 33 3.38 -11.28 -19.78
C TRP A 33 3.33 -11.27 -18.25
N ASP A 34 4.29 -11.90 -17.58
CA ASP A 34 4.27 -12.07 -16.12
C ASP A 34 4.59 -10.77 -15.39
N LEU A 35 5.56 -10.02 -15.90
CA LEU A 35 5.93 -8.71 -15.37
C LEU A 35 4.75 -7.73 -15.42
N TYR A 36 3.96 -7.75 -16.51
CA TYR A 36 2.74 -6.96 -16.63
C TYR A 36 1.78 -7.24 -15.48
N TYR A 37 1.50 -8.50 -15.17
CA TYR A 37 0.60 -8.85 -14.07
C TYR A 37 1.12 -8.30 -12.74
N TYR A 38 2.42 -8.45 -12.44
CA TYR A 38 2.99 -7.93 -11.20
C TYR A 38 2.97 -6.40 -11.11
N ILE A 39 3.17 -5.67 -12.21
CA ILE A 39 3.03 -4.21 -12.25
C ILE A 39 1.59 -3.79 -11.96
N VAL A 40 0.61 -4.45 -12.60
CA VAL A 40 -0.80 -4.10 -12.40
C VAL A 40 -1.24 -4.44 -10.98
N ILE A 41 -0.82 -5.59 -10.43
CA ILE A 41 -1.08 -5.96 -9.03
C ILE A 41 -0.47 -4.91 -8.11
N PHE A 42 0.77 -4.47 -8.37
CA PHE A 42 1.47 -3.46 -7.57
C PHE A 42 0.73 -2.11 -7.54
N ILE A 43 0.31 -1.60 -8.69
CA ILE A 43 -0.44 -0.36 -8.78
C ILE A 43 -1.80 -0.51 -8.07
N SER A 44 -2.49 -1.63 -8.30
CA SER A 44 -3.81 -1.87 -7.73
C SER A 44 -3.75 -2.02 -6.21
N ILE A 45 -2.75 -2.72 -5.66
CA ILE A 45 -2.60 -2.86 -4.20
C ILE A 45 -2.24 -1.53 -3.55
N ALA A 46 -1.47 -0.66 -4.21
CA ALA A 46 -1.19 0.68 -3.72
C ALA A 46 -2.48 1.51 -3.62
N LEU A 47 -3.32 1.50 -4.66
CA LEU A 47 -4.62 2.19 -4.64
C LEU A 47 -5.57 1.63 -3.56
N LEU A 48 -5.63 0.30 -3.43
CA LEU A 48 -6.44 -0.36 -2.40
C LEU A 48 -5.95 -0.01 -1.00
N PHE A 49 -4.65 -0.06 -0.75
CA PHE A 49 -4.03 0.35 0.52
C PHE A 49 -4.47 1.76 0.90
N TRP A 50 -4.34 2.73 -0.01
CA TRP A 50 -4.74 4.11 0.22
C TRP A 50 -6.23 4.23 0.51
N ALA A 51 -7.07 3.61 -0.31
CA ALA A 51 -8.51 3.68 -0.13
C ALA A 51 -8.97 3.08 1.22
N ILE A 52 -8.41 1.94 1.63
CA ILE A 52 -8.73 1.28 2.91
C ILE A 52 -8.22 2.10 4.09
N SER A 53 -6.95 2.52 4.07
CA SER A 53 -6.36 3.31 5.17
C SER A 53 -7.08 4.63 5.35
N ASP A 54 -7.41 5.31 4.25
CA ASP A 54 -8.07 6.61 4.32
C ASP A 54 -9.55 6.51 4.70
N LEU A 55 -10.24 5.42 4.34
CA LEU A 55 -11.56 5.12 4.88
C LEU A 55 -11.51 4.89 6.39
N GLY A 56 -10.54 4.11 6.87
CA GLY A 56 -10.33 3.92 8.31
C GLY A 56 -10.07 5.24 9.03
N ARG A 57 -9.27 6.13 8.43
CA ARG A 57 -9.01 7.48 8.98
C ARG A 57 -10.29 8.30 9.05
N VAL A 58 -11.01 8.42 7.94
CA VAL A 58 -12.26 9.20 7.87
C VAL A 58 -13.30 8.66 8.87
N TRP A 59 -13.37 7.33 9.03
CA TRP A 59 -14.25 6.69 10.01
C TRP A 59 -13.85 7.03 11.45
N LEU A 60 -12.56 6.98 11.80
CA LEU A 60 -12.07 7.37 13.12
C LEU A 60 -12.22 8.86 13.39
N GLU A 61 -11.98 9.72 12.39
CA GLU A 61 -12.19 11.17 12.50
C GLU A 61 -13.65 11.49 12.85
N GLN A 62 -14.60 10.79 12.21
CA GLN A 62 -16.02 10.91 12.50
C GLN A 62 -16.38 10.36 13.90
N LEU A 63 -15.86 9.19 14.27
CA LEU A 63 -16.13 8.55 15.56
C LEU A 63 -15.64 9.39 16.75
N TRP A 64 -14.47 10.01 16.61
CA TRP A 64 -13.86 10.84 17.66
C TRP A 64 -14.21 12.32 17.57
N ASN A 65 -15.10 12.69 16.63
CA ASN A 65 -15.53 14.06 16.38
C ASN A 65 -14.33 15.02 16.23
N THR A 66 -13.24 14.54 15.62
CA THR A 66 -12.07 15.36 15.33
C THR A 66 -12.38 16.13 14.06
N GLY A 67 -12.90 17.34 14.25
CA GLY A 67 -13.27 18.25 13.16
C GLY A 67 -12.16 18.35 12.12
N THR A 68 -12.52 18.30 10.84
CA THR A 68 -11.58 18.29 9.73
C THR A 68 -10.91 19.65 9.57
N SER A 69 -9.77 19.88 10.21
CA SER A 69 -9.06 21.18 10.20
C SER A 69 -8.37 21.53 8.87
N TYR A 70 -8.65 20.84 7.77
CA TYR A 70 -7.95 21.05 6.49
C TYR A 70 -8.78 21.67 5.37
N TYR A 71 -10.11 21.76 5.46
CA TYR A 71 -10.92 22.39 4.41
C TYR A 71 -12.14 23.10 4.98
N TYR A 72 -12.24 24.40 4.67
CA TYR A 72 -13.30 25.33 5.04
C TYR A 72 -14.69 24.86 4.55
N GLN A 73 -15.67 24.93 5.46
CA GLN A 73 -17.10 25.23 5.24
C GLN A 73 -17.76 24.82 3.90
N ALA A 74 -18.15 23.55 3.79
CA ALA A 74 -19.44 23.15 3.23
C ALA A 74 -20.07 22.15 4.23
N SER A 75 -21.40 22.00 4.25
CA SER A 75 -22.14 21.14 5.19
C SER A 75 -21.33 19.89 5.61
N ARG A 76 -21.07 19.74 6.92
CA ARG A 76 -20.14 18.72 7.46
C ARG A 76 -20.46 17.30 6.95
N SER A 77 -21.72 17.01 6.65
CA SER A 77 -22.18 15.75 6.07
C SER A 77 -21.72 15.55 4.62
N ASP A 78 -21.83 16.55 3.75
CA ASP A 78 -21.61 16.37 2.32
C ASP A 78 -20.13 16.20 2.00
N ILE A 79 -19.26 16.88 2.74
CA ILE A 79 -17.80 16.69 2.62
C ILE A 79 -17.40 15.29 3.09
N PHE A 80 -17.97 14.82 4.21
CA PHE A 80 -17.70 13.47 4.73
C PHE A 80 -18.16 12.39 3.74
N LEU A 81 -19.39 12.51 3.23
CA LEU A 81 -19.94 11.59 2.22
C LEU A 81 -19.13 11.62 0.93
N ARG A 82 -18.70 12.79 0.46
CA ARG A 82 -17.80 12.91 -0.71
C ARG A 82 -16.47 12.22 -0.47
N ARG A 83 -15.86 12.40 0.71
CA ARG A 83 -14.60 11.73 1.06
C ARG A 83 -14.78 10.22 1.02
N ILE A 84 -15.80 9.67 1.66
CA ILE A 84 -16.10 8.24 1.62
C ILE A 84 -16.37 7.75 0.19
N SER A 85 -17.19 8.47 -0.57
CA SER A 85 -17.61 8.06 -1.92
C SER A 85 -16.41 7.84 -2.84
N LEU A 86 -15.42 8.74 -2.84
CA LEU A 86 -14.22 8.60 -3.66
C LEU A 86 -13.43 7.32 -3.34
N ARG A 87 -13.30 6.98 -2.06
CA ARG A 87 -12.54 5.79 -1.65
C ARG A 87 -13.34 4.53 -1.94
N LEU A 88 -14.65 4.52 -1.70
CA LEU A 88 -15.52 3.41 -2.08
C LEU A 88 -15.50 3.18 -3.60
N SER A 89 -15.58 4.23 -4.42
CA SER A 89 -15.42 4.12 -5.87
C SER A 89 -14.05 3.56 -6.25
N THR A 90 -12.98 4.00 -5.58
CA THR A 90 -11.64 3.45 -5.79
C THR A 90 -11.59 1.95 -5.47
N LEU A 91 -12.18 1.51 -4.35
CA LEU A 91 -12.27 0.09 -4.01
C LEU A 91 -13.07 -0.71 -5.04
N LEU A 92 -14.22 -0.20 -5.45
CA LEU A 92 -15.10 -0.87 -6.43
C LEU A 92 -14.40 -1.09 -7.77
N VAL A 93 -13.51 -0.20 -8.18
CA VAL A 93 -12.75 -0.31 -9.44
C VAL A 93 -11.46 -1.09 -9.26
N ALA A 94 -10.65 -0.77 -8.25
CA ALA A 94 -9.32 -1.35 -8.08
C ALA A 94 -9.37 -2.79 -7.57
N LEU A 95 -10.38 -3.17 -6.77
CA LEU A 95 -10.46 -4.50 -6.17
C LEU A 95 -10.65 -5.61 -7.22
N PRO A 96 -11.59 -5.48 -8.19
CA PRO A 96 -11.71 -6.47 -9.28
C PRO A 96 -10.44 -6.57 -10.13
N ILE A 97 -9.78 -5.44 -10.42
CA ILE A 97 -8.54 -5.41 -11.20
C ILE A 97 -7.44 -6.16 -10.45
N PHE A 98 -7.25 -5.86 -9.17
CA PHE A 98 -6.30 -6.56 -8.30
C PHE A 98 -6.60 -8.06 -8.26
N ALA A 99 -7.85 -8.44 -7.96
CA ALA A 99 -8.25 -9.84 -7.82
C ALA A 99 -8.02 -10.63 -9.12
N PHE A 100 -8.38 -10.07 -10.27
CA PHE A 100 -8.14 -10.72 -11.57
C PHE A 100 -6.66 -10.91 -11.85
N HIS A 101 -5.84 -9.87 -11.70
CA HIS A 101 -4.40 -9.98 -12.01
C HIS A 101 -3.67 -10.87 -10.99
N TYR A 102 -4.04 -10.78 -9.71
CA TYR A 102 -3.46 -11.61 -8.64
C TYR A 102 -3.78 -13.09 -8.85
N THR A 103 -5.03 -13.44 -9.19
CA THR A 103 -5.40 -14.82 -9.49
C THR A 103 -4.67 -15.33 -10.73
N LYS A 104 -4.59 -14.54 -11.80
CA LYS A 104 -3.82 -14.89 -13.00
C LYS A 104 -2.32 -15.06 -12.73
N ALA A 105 -1.75 -14.32 -11.79
CA ALA A 105 -0.34 -14.44 -11.40
C ALA A 105 -0.06 -15.58 -10.41
N THR A 106 -1.08 -16.10 -9.71
CA THR A 106 -0.91 -17.13 -8.67
C THR A 106 -1.41 -18.51 -9.06
N LEU A 107 -2.37 -18.62 -10.00
CA LEU A 107 -2.93 -19.88 -10.47
C LEU A 107 -2.16 -20.52 -11.64
N LYS A 108 -1.04 -19.93 -12.05
CA LYS A 108 -0.15 -20.55 -13.05
C LYS A 108 0.51 -21.80 -12.49
N LYS A 109 0.81 -22.75 -13.37
CA LYS A 109 1.61 -23.93 -13.00
C LYS A 109 2.98 -23.48 -12.52
N ASP A 110 3.57 -24.25 -11.59
CA ASP A 110 4.85 -23.92 -10.95
C ASP A 110 5.97 -23.66 -11.97
N GLU A 111 5.98 -24.45 -13.04
CA GLU A 111 6.94 -24.39 -14.16
C GLU A 111 6.82 -23.13 -15.02
N GLU A 112 5.66 -22.47 -14.99
CA GLU A 112 5.37 -21.27 -15.80
C GLU A 112 5.54 -19.97 -15.01
N LEU A 113 5.76 -20.06 -13.69
CA LEU A 113 5.88 -18.90 -12.82
C LEU A 113 7.28 -18.27 -12.92
N ASP A 114 7.33 -16.98 -13.27
CA ASP A 114 8.54 -16.18 -13.08
C ASP A 114 8.75 -15.84 -11.59
N TYR A 115 9.43 -16.74 -10.90
CA TYR A 115 9.81 -16.60 -9.50
C TYR A 115 10.69 -15.38 -9.19
N HIS A 116 11.52 -14.93 -10.13
CA HIS A 116 12.32 -13.71 -9.95
C HIS A 116 11.44 -12.46 -9.95
N SER A 117 10.51 -12.36 -10.91
CA SER A 117 9.56 -11.24 -10.95
C SER A 117 8.66 -11.24 -9.71
N ARG A 118 8.18 -12.41 -9.28
CA ARG A 118 7.35 -12.56 -8.08
C ARG A 118 8.09 -12.11 -6.81
N LYS A 119 9.35 -12.56 -6.65
CA LYS A 119 10.23 -12.17 -5.53
C LYS A 119 10.45 -10.66 -5.53
N THR A 120 10.77 -10.09 -6.69
CA THR A 120 11.04 -8.65 -6.82
C THR A 120 9.80 -7.81 -6.49
N TYR A 121 8.65 -8.17 -7.05
CA TYR A 121 7.36 -7.57 -6.72
C TYR A 121 7.11 -7.58 -5.21
N ALA A 122 7.24 -8.74 -4.57
CA ALA A 122 6.97 -8.88 -3.14
C ALA A 122 7.96 -8.05 -2.31
N MET A 123 9.24 -8.02 -2.70
CA MET A 123 10.27 -7.22 -2.05
C MET A 123 9.97 -5.71 -2.13
N MET A 124 9.55 -5.21 -3.30
CA MET A 124 9.16 -3.80 -3.46
C MET A 124 7.99 -3.44 -2.54
N VAL A 125 6.96 -4.29 -2.47
CA VAL A 125 5.82 -4.06 -1.57
C VAL A 125 6.24 -4.12 -0.10
N LEU A 126 7.13 -5.04 0.27
CA LEU A 126 7.68 -5.14 1.63
C LEU A 126 8.42 -3.87 2.03
N ILE A 127 9.33 -3.37 1.18
CA ILE A 127 10.08 -2.13 1.46
C ILE A 127 9.12 -0.96 1.66
N LEU A 128 8.17 -0.76 0.76
CA LEU A 128 7.25 0.37 0.83
C LEU A 128 6.30 0.28 2.04
N SER A 129 5.76 -0.91 2.32
CA SER A 129 4.92 -1.12 3.50
C SER A 129 5.71 -0.96 4.81
N SER A 130 6.98 -1.37 4.85
CA SER A 130 7.87 -1.10 5.99
C SER A 130 8.08 0.40 6.19
N LEU A 131 8.27 1.20 5.14
CA LEU A 131 8.40 2.66 5.27
C LEU A 131 7.13 3.29 5.86
N VAL A 132 5.95 2.86 5.42
CA VAL A 132 4.67 3.31 5.97
C VAL A 132 4.54 2.94 7.45
N VAL A 133 4.82 1.68 7.79
CA VAL A 133 4.72 1.17 9.17
C VAL A 133 5.72 1.85 10.09
N LEU A 134 6.95 2.09 9.63
CA LEU A 134 7.95 2.83 10.41
C LEU A 134 7.51 4.28 10.61
N GLY A 135 7.13 4.97 9.55
CA GLY A 135 6.69 6.37 9.64
C GLY A 135 5.47 6.56 10.55
N CYS A 136 4.41 5.78 10.33
CA CYS A 136 3.19 5.88 11.12
C CYS A 136 3.36 5.27 12.52
N GLY A 137 4.12 4.19 12.65
CA GLY A 137 4.40 3.52 13.92
C GLY A 137 5.25 4.39 14.85
N THR A 138 6.28 5.06 14.35
CA THR A 138 7.01 6.07 15.11
C THR A 138 6.08 7.20 15.54
N GLY A 139 5.15 7.64 14.66
CA GLY A 139 4.10 8.59 15.00
C GLY A 139 3.21 8.12 16.16
N LEU A 140 2.77 6.86 16.16
CA LEU A 140 1.98 6.27 17.26
C LEU A 140 2.77 6.25 18.57
N VAL A 141 4.03 5.78 18.53
CA VAL A 141 4.90 5.72 19.72
C VAL A 141 5.11 7.12 20.28
N TYR A 142 5.37 8.11 19.43
CA TYR A 142 5.53 9.50 19.83
C TYR A 142 4.28 10.05 20.52
N GLN A 143 3.09 9.80 19.97
CA GLN A 143 1.84 10.23 20.60
C GLN A 143 1.60 9.51 21.94
N GLY A 144 1.93 8.23 22.03
CA GLY A 144 1.86 7.46 23.28
C GLY A 144 2.78 8.00 24.35
N MET A 145 4.02 8.37 23.99
CA MET A 145 4.97 9.01 24.91
C MET A 145 4.47 10.39 25.36
N ASN A 146 4.00 11.24 24.45
CA ASN A 146 3.44 12.54 24.82
C ASN A 146 2.23 12.44 25.75
N PHE A 147 1.37 11.44 25.53
CA PHE A 147 0.25 11.17 26.42
C PHE A 147 0.73 10.71 27.81
N ALA A 148 1.69 9.79 27.87
CA ALA A 148 2.27 9.32 29.13
C ALA A 148 2.98 10.43 29.93
N LEU A 149 3.56 11.41 29.23
CA LEU A 149 4.22 12.58 29.81
C LEU A 149 3.24 13.72 30.17
N GLY A 150 1.95 13.59 29.86
CA GLY A 150 0.95 14.63 30.11
C GLY A 150 1.09 15.88 29.22
N VAL A 151 1.81 15.77 28.10
CA VAL A 151 2.13 16.91 27.20
C VAL A 151 1.00 17.20 26.20
N SER A 152 0.12 16.23 25.95
CA SER A 152 -0.94 16.35 24.93
C SER A 152 -2.30 15.99 25.49
N GLU A 153 -3.23 16.96 25.49
CA GLU A 153 -4.58 16.75 25.99
C GLU A 153 -5.46 15.90 25.05
N LYS A 154 -5.24 15.91 23.72
CA LYS A 154 -6.07 15.15 22.75
C LYS A 154 -5.30 14.78 21.45
N PRO A 155 -4.56 13.65 21.39
CA PRO A 155 -3.85 13.22 20.18
C PRO A 155 -4.78 12.60 19.11
N THR A 156 -6.10 12.66 19.29
CA THR A 156 -7.10 11.88 18.52
C THR A 156 -7.04 12.12 17.01
N GLN A 157 -6.72 13.34 16.56
CA GLN A 157 -6.56 13.63 15.13
C GLN A 157 -5.32 12.93 14.53
N ALA A 158 -4.20 12.97 15.24
CA ALA A 158 -2.97 12.29 14.82
C ALA A 158 -3.15 10.76 14.85
N LEU A 159 -3.82 10.24 15.88
CA LEU A 159 -4.14 8.82 16.00
C LEU A 159 -5.07 8.34 14.88
N ALA A 160 -6.07 9.15 14.49
CA ALA A 160 -6.98 8.81 13.41
C ALA A 160 -6.24 8.64 12.08
N PHE A 161 -5.14 9.38 11.89
CA PHE A 161 -4.24 9.18 10.76
C PHE A 161 -3.30 7.98 10.96
N PHE A 162 -2.57 7.88 12.07
CA PHE A 162 -1.52 6.87 12.18
C PHE A 162 -2.05 5.43 12.33
N ILE A 163 -3.19 5.23 13.01
CA ILE A 163 -3.70 3.88 13.31
C ILE A 163 -4.07 3.11 12.03
N PRO A 164 -4.96 3.64 11.15
CA PRO A 164 -5.40 2.90 9.97
C PRO A 164 -4.26 2.59 9.00
N TYR A 165 -3.33 3.53 8.85
CA TYR A 165 -2.17 3.38 7.96
C TYR A 165 -1.17 2.36 8.49
N THR A 166 -0.92 2.33 9.80
CA THR A 166 -0.07 1.31 10.43
C THR A 166 -0.69 -0.08 10.30
N ILE A 167 -1.98 -0.23 10.63
CA ILE A 167 -2.68 -1.52 10.56
C ILE A 167 -2.69 -2.03 9.11
N SER A 168 -3.12 -1.20 8.15
CA SER A 168 -3.16 -1.59 6.74
C SER A 168 -1.76 -1.91 6.21
N GLY A 169 -0.75 -1.13 6.60
CA GLY A 169 0.64 -1.35 6.23
C GLY A 169 1.15 -2.69 6.72
N LEU A 170 0.87 -3.04 7.98
CA LEU A 170 1.20 -4.34 8.57
C LEU A 170 0.47 -5.49 7.85
N MET A 171 -0.82 -5.35 7.54
CA MET A 171 -1.57 -6.39 6.81
C MET A 171 -0.97 -6.64 5.42
N VAL A 172 -0.66 -5.57 4.67
CA VAL A 172 0.01 -5.66 3.37
C VAL A 172 1.38 -6.32 3.53
N TRP A 173 2.17 -5.90 4.53
CA TRP A 173 3.50 -6.45 4.80
C TRP A 173 3.44 -7.96 5.08
N VAL A 174 2.58 -8.41 6.00
CA VAL A 174 2.43 -9.82 6.38
C VAL A 174 2.00 -10.68 5.18
N MET A 175 1.05 -10.18 4.39
CA MET A 175 0.61 -10.88 3.18
C MET A 175 1.76 -11.06 2.19
N HIS A 176 2.54 -10.00 1.95
CA HIS A 176 3.62 -10.02 0.95
C HIS A 176 4.89 -10.70 1.44
N TYR A 177 5.10 -10.77 2.76
CA TYR A 177 6.20 -11.52 3.35
C TYR A 177 6.08 -13.01 3.03
N ARG A 178 4.88 -13.58 3.14
CA ARG A 178 4.61 -14.97 2.75
C ARG A 178 4.87 -15.21 1.27
N ILE A 179 4.48 -14.26 0.41
CA ILE A 179 4.71 -14.34 -1.04
C ILE A 179 6.22 -14.32 -1.35
N TRP A 180 6.96 -13.41 -0.70
CA TRP A 180 8.40 -13.30 -0.86
C TRP A 180 9.11 -14.57 -0.39
N GLN A 181 8.78 -15.09 0.79
CA GLN A 181 9.36 -16.33 1.30
C GLN A 181 9.19 -17.49 0.32
N VAL A 182 7.97 -17.72 -0.17
CA VAL A 182 7.72 -18.79 -1.15
C VAL A 182 8.55 -18.61 -2.42
N ALA A 183 8.70 -17.37 -2.90
CA ALA A 183 9.48 -17.09 -4.08
C ALA A 183 11.01 -17.26 -3.85
N GLU A 184 11.51 -16.85 -2.68
CA GLU A 184 12.91 -17.00 -2.29
C GLU A 184 13.38 -18.46 -2.35
N HIS A 185 12.59 -19.37 -1.79
CA HIS A 185 12.93 -20.80 -1.71
C HIS A 185 12.95 -21.49 -3.09
N ARG A 186 12.34 -20.87 -4.10
CA ARG A 186 12.19 -21.40 -5.46
C ARG A 186 13.20 -20.80 -6.44
N VAL A 187 13.83 -19.68 -6.09
CA VAL A 187 14.94 -19.11 -6.86
C VAL A 187 16.21 -19.85 -6.50
N LYS A 188 16.79 -20.59 -7.45
CA LYS A 188 18.09 -21.26 -7.24
C LYS A 188 19.19 -20.19 -7.08
N PRO A 189 20.16 -20.38 -6.16
CA PRO A 189 21.33 -19.51 -6.11
C PRO A 189 22.08 -19.63 -7.44
N VAL A 190 22.42 -18.48 -8.03
CA VAL A 190 23.36 -18.43 -9.14
C VAL A 190 24.74 -18.72 -8.53
N ILE A 191 25.24 -19.93 -8.75
CA ILE A 191 26.60 -20.36 -8.38
C ILE A 191 27.53 -20.02 -9.53
#